data_AF-A0A2G9U2Y6-F1
#
_entry.id   AF-A0A2G9U2Y6-F1
#
_cell.length_a   1.000
_cell.length_b   1.000
_cell.length_c   1.000
_cell.angle_alpha   90.00
_cell.angle_beta   90.00
_cell.angle_gamma   90.00
#
_symmetry.space_group_name_H-M   'P 1'
#
loop_
_entity.id
_entity.type
_entity.pdbx_description
1 polymer ?
#
loop_
_entity_poly.entity_id
_entity_poly.type
_entity_poly.pdbx_seq_one_letter_code
_entity_poly.pdbx_strand_id
1 'polypeptide(L)'
;MFRLGSGSLQLVVSSAVAEQQRGFATLKDISIRLKSIKNIQKITKSMKMVAASKYARAERDLKGARAYGVGAKTFFDNIDSQEEENQKKEEKQRLLVLVTSDRGLCGGVHSSIAREAKLMLANADKDKDIRIVCIGDKSRNALQRIHGKKFLLTGNDIGRAPPSFGDASIAAKAILESGFDFEEVILNS
;
A
#
# COMPACT_ATOMS: atom_id res chain seq x y z
N MET A 1 -2.22 53.04 -73.00
CA MET A 1 -3.55 53.68 -73.06
C MET A 1 -4.28 53.30 -71.77
N PHE A 2 -4.26 54.19 -70.78
CA PHE A 2 -4.78 53.97 -69.43
C PHE A 2 -6.31 54.14 -69.40
N ARG A 3 -7.03 53.19 -68.78
CA ARG A 3 -8.41 53.37 -68.35
C ARG A 3 -8.46 53.18 -66.83
N LEU A 4 -8.55 54.27 -66.08
CA LEU A 4 -8.92 54.27 -64.66
C LEU A 4 -10.39 53.86 -64.55
N GLY A 5 -10.65 52.68 -63.99
CA GLY A 5 -11.98 52.27 -63.54
C GLY A 5 -12.08 52.45 -62.03
N SER A 6 -13.00 53.29 -61.60
CA SER A 6 -13.42 53.48 -60.22
C SER A 6 -14.05 52.19 -59.66
N GLY A 7 -13.24 51.37 -59.01
CA GLY A 7 -13.69 50.20 -58.25
C GLY A 7 -13.50 50.44 -56.77
N SER A 8 -14.58 50.68 -56.04
CA SER A 8 -14.61 50.74 -54.59
C SER A 8 -14.07 49.45 -53.97
N LEU A 9 -12.99 49.54 -53.19
CA LEU A 9 -12.52 48.47 -52.32
C LEU A 9 -13.60 48.20 -51.25
N GLN A 10 -14.44 47.19 -51.47
CA GLN A 10 -15.33 46.68 -50.44
C GLN A 10 -14.54 45.75 -49.53
N LEU A 11 -14.27 46.25 -48.32
CA LEU A 11 -13.64 45.49 -47.25
C LEU A 11 -14.67 44.47 -46.75
N VAL A 12 -14.63 43.25 -47.29
CA VAL A 12 -15.47 42.15 -46.82
C VAL A 12 -14.94 41.74 -45.45
N VAL A 13 -15.52 42.31 -44.40
CA VAL A 13 -15.35 41.84 -43.04
C VAL A 13 -16.01 40.48 -42.98
N SER A 14 -15.22 39.43 -43.18
CA SER A 14 -15.61 38.06 -42.88
C SER A 14 -15.78 38.00 -41.36
N SER A 15 -16.99 38.24 -40.88
CA SER A 15 -17.40 37.90 -39.52
C SER A 15 -17.30 36.38 -39.41
N ALA A 16 -16.13 35.90 -38.99
CA ALA A 16 -16.00 34.56 -38.47
C ALA A 16 -16.89 34.49 -37.23
N VAL A 17 -18.12 34.03 -37.44
CA VAL A 17 -19.02 33.63 -36.37
C VAL A 17 -18.28 32.52 -35.66
N ALA A 18 -17.68 32.83 -34.51
CA ALA A 18 -17.18 31.83 -33.60
C ALA A 18 -18.40 31.01 -33.19
N GLU A 19 -18.58 29.87 -33.86
CA GLU A 19 -19.62 28.92 -33.53
C GLU A 19 -19.31 28.43 -32.12
N GLN A 20 -19.98 29.03 -31.15
CA GLN A 20 -19.82 28.70 -29.76
C GLN A 20 -20.32 27.27 -29.59
N GLN A 21 -19.40 26.31 -29.68
CA GLN A 21 -19.66 24.91 -29.41
C GLN A 21 -20.03 24.82 -27.93
N ARG A 22 -21.33 24.94 -27.64
CA ARG A 22 -21.84 24.86 -26.28
C ARG A 22 -21.47 23.48 -25.75
N GLY A 23 -20.58 23.44 -24.76
CA GLY A 23 -20.17 22.24 -24.03
C GLY A 23 -21.29 21.66 -23.17
N PHE A 24 -22.47 21.45 -23.74
CA PHE A 24 -23.50 20.64 -23.10
C PHE A 24 -23.03 19.19 -23.16
N ALA A 25 -22.89 18.56 -21.99
CA ALA A 25 -22.79 17.12 -21.92
C ALA A 25 -23.98 16.54 -22.70
N THR A 26 -23.69 15.85 -23.80
CA THR A 26 -24.76 15.34 -24.65
C THR A 26 -25.54 14.30 -23.85
N LEU A 27 -26.85 14.14 -24.12
CA LEU A 27 -27.65 13.07 -23.51
C LEU A 27 -26.98 11.69 -23.66
N LYS A 28 -26.20 11.52 -24.74
CA LYS A 28 -25.36 10.35 -25.00
C LYS A 28 -24.22 10.20 -23.98
N ASP A 29 -23.49 11.26 -23.64
CA ASP A 29 -22.41 11.21 -22.64
C ASP A 29 -22.92 10.87 -21.25
N ILE A 30 -24.07 11.44 -20.87
CA ILE A 30 -24.74 11.12 -19.60
C ILE A 30 -25.16 9.65 -19.58
N SER A 31 -25.74 9.15 -20.67
CA SER A 31 -26.12 7.74 -20.80
C SER A 31 -24.92 6.78 -20.69
N ILE A 32 -23.78 7.13 -21.32
CA ILE A 32 -22.54 6.35 -21.23
C ILE A 32 -22.02 6.32 -19.78
N ARG A 33 -21.98 7.47 -19.09
CA ARG A 33 -21.57 7.54 -17.68
C ARG A 33 -22.46 6.72 -16.77
N LEU A 34 -23.79 6.79 -16.95
CA LEU A 34 -24.74 5.98 -16.19
C LEU A 34 -24.53 4.48 -16.39
N LYS A 35 -24.24 4.06 -17.62
CA LYS A 35 -23.91 2.64 -17.92
C LYS A 35 -22.62 2.22 -17.21
N SER A 36 -21.59 3.06 -17.22
CA SER A 36 -20.32 2.80 -16.53
C SER A 36 -20.50 2.69 -15.01
N ILE A 37 -21.23 3.64 -14.39
CA ILE A 37 -21.51 3.63 -12.94
C ILE A 37 -22.30 2.37 -12.54
N LYS A 38 -23.32 1.97 -13.33
CA LYS A 38 -24.07 0.73 -13.08
C LYS A 38 -23.17 -0.52 -13.17
N ASN A 39 -22.20 -0.54 -14.09
CA ASN A 39 -21.25 -1.64 -14.19
C ASN A 39 -20.30 -1.67 -12.98
N ILE A 40 -19.74 -0.53 -12.59
CA ILE A 40 -18.89 -0.40 -11.40
C ILE A 40 -19.66 -0.84 -10.15
N GLN A 41 -20.93 -0.45 -10.01
CA GLN A 41 -21.80 -0.85 -8.89
C GLN A 41 -22.00 -2.38 -8.83
N LYS A 42 -22.16 -3.04 -9.97
CA LYS A 42 -22.26 -4.52 -10.02
C LYS A 42 -20.95 -5.17 -9.61
N ILE A 43 -19.82 -4.68 -10.12
CA ILE A 43 -18.49 -5.19 -9.79
C ILE A 43 -18.20 -5.04 -8.30
N THR A 44 -18.47 -3.87 -7.72
CA THR A 44 -18.24 -3.61 -6.29
C THR A 44 -19.17 -4.43 -5.41
N LYS A 45 -20.44 -4.65 -5.80
CA LYS A 45 -21.36 -5.54 -5.09
C LYS A 45 -20.85 -6.99 -5.07
N SER A 46 -20.38 -7.50 -6.21
CA SER A 46 -19.78 -8.83 -6.29
C SER A 46 -18.49 -8.91 -5.47
N MET A 47 -17.61 -7.91 -5.59
CA MET A 47 -16.37 -7.84 -4.80
C MET A 47 -16.64 -7.80 -3.30
N LYS A 48 -17.66 -7.08 -2.84
CA LYS A 48 -18.07 -7.05 -1.43
C LYS A 48 -18.40 -8.46 -0.92
N MET A 49 -19.16 -9.24 -1.69
CA MET A 49 -19.49 -10.62 -1.32
C MET A 49 -18.25 -11.53 -1.32
N VAL A 50 -17.41 -11.44 -2.35
CA VAL A 50 -16.17 -12.22 -2.43
C VAL A 50 -15.21 -11.88 -1.28
N ALA A 51 -15.05 -10.60 -0.95
CA ALA A 51 -14.22 -10.13 0.14
C ALA A 51 -14.76 -10.63 1.50
N ALA A 52 -16.07 -10.57 1.71
CA ALA A 52 -16.70 -11.10 2.92
C ALA A 52 -16.46 -12.61 3.08
N SER A 53 -16.62 -13.40 2.01
CA SER A 53 -16.32 -14.84 2.04
C SER A 53 -14.85 -15.14 2.32
N LYS A 54 -13.93 -14.38 1.71
CA LYS A 54 -12.48 -14.53 1.95
C LYS A 54 -12.10 -14.14 3.38
N TYR A 55 -12.66 -13.06 3.91
CA TYR A 55 -12.45 -12.64 5.29
C TYR A 55 -12.93 -13.71 6.27
N ALA A 56 -14.15 -14.24 6.08
CA ALA A 56 -14.69 -15.30 6.91
C ALA A 56 -13.83 -16.58 6.88
N ARG A 57 -13.21 -16.90 5.74
CA ARG A 57 -12.24 -18.00 5.65
C ARG A 57 -10.97 -17.69 6.43
N ALA A 58 -10.37 -16.53 6.19
CA ALA A 58 -9.16 -16.10 6.89
C ALA A 58 -9.34 -16.05 8.41
N GLU A 59 -10.51 -15.60 8.90
CA GLU A 59 -10.81 -15.58 10.33
C GLU A 59 -10.85 -16.99 10.95
N ARG A 60 -11.39 -17.97 10.23
CA ARG A 60 -11.38 -19.38 10.69
C ARG A 60 -9.97 -19.94 10.76
N ASP A 61 -9.17 -19.71 9.72
CA ASP A 61 -7.78 -20.17 9.66
C ASP A 61 -6.94 -19.52 10.79
N LEU A 62 -7.19 -18.23 11.05
CA LEU A 62 -6.49 -17.46 12.06
C LEU A 62 -6.86 -17.88 13.50
N LYS A 63 -8.07 -18.38 13.75
CA LYS A 63 -8.45 -18.91 15.08
C LYS A 63 -7.55 -20.06 15.51
N GLY A 64 -7.22 -20.99 14.61
CA GLY A 64 -6.28 -22.07 14.89
C GLY A 64 -4.86 -21.57 15.09
N ALA A 65 -4.40 -20.66 14.22
CA ALA A 65 -3.05 -20.09 14.30
C ALA A 65 -2.80 -19.27 15.58
N ARG A 66 -3.82 -18.57 16.09
CA ARG A 66 -3.71 -17.77 17.34
C ARG A 66 -3.30 -18.61 18.54
N ALA A 67 -3.88 -19.81 18.71
CA ALA A 67 -3.56 -20.66 19.85
C ALA A 67 -2.08 -21.07 19.85
N TYR A 68 -1.52 -21.38 18.68
CA TYR A 68 -0.11 -21.67 18.51
C TYR A 68 0.78 -20.45 18.83
N GLY A 69 0.43 -19.27 18.30
CA GLY A 69 1.19 -18.04 18.54
C GLY A 69 1.23 -17.63 20.01
N VAL A 70 0.10 -17.75 20.73
CA VAL A 70 0.03 -17.47 22.16
C VAL A 70 0.88 -18.46 22.96
N GLY A 71 0.78 -19.76 22.67
CA GLY A 71 1.57 -20.78 23.36
C GLY A 71 3.07 -20.58 23.17
N ALA A 72 3.51 -20.30 21.94
CA ALA A 72 4.90 -19.99 21.64
C ALA A 72 5.37 -18.75 22.38
N LYS A 73 4.59 -17.65 22.36
CA LYS A 73 4.94 -16.42 23.07
C LYS A 73 5.08 -16.66 24.57
N THR A 74 4.12 -17.34 25.20
CA THR A 74 4.20 -17.64 26.64
C THR A 74 5.40 -18.51 27.00
N PHE A 75 5.82 -19.41 26.11
CA PHE A 75 6.99 -20.24 26.33
C PHE A 75 8.28 -19.39 26.35
N PHE A 76 8.43 -18.46 25.40
CA PHE A 76 9.57 -17.55 25.36
C PHE A 76 9.54 -16.52 26.49
N ASP A 77 8.38 -15.94 26.82
CA ASP A 77 8.23 -15.01 27.95
C ASP A 77 8.64 -15.66 29.29
N ASN A 78 8.40 -16.97 29.46
CA ASN A 78 8.82 -17.73 30.65
C ASN A 78 10.31 -18.06 30.69
N ILE A 79 10.99 -18.05 29.54
CA ILE A 79 12.45 -18.26 29.44
C ILE A 79 13.17 -16.93 29.68
N ASP A 80 12.75 -15.86 29.01
CA ASP A 80 13.36 -14.53 29.14
C ASP A 80 13.23 -13.98 30.58
N SER A 81 12.13 -14.26 31.26
CA SER A 81 11.95 -13.88 32.67
C SER A 81 12.94 -14.54 33.65
N GLN A 82 13.68 -15.58 33.23
CA GLN A 82 14.78 -16.15 34.01
C GLN A 82 16.13 -15.47 33.70
N GLU A 83 16.26 -14.77 32.57
CA GLU A 83 17.49 -14.07 32.14
C GLU A 83 17.50 -12.57 32.49
N GLU A 84 16.34 -11.98 32.83
CA GLU A 84 16.17 -10.54 33.14
C GLU A 84 17.00 -10.00 34.31
N GLU A 85 17.63 -10.85 35.14
CA GLU A 85 18.58 -10.37 36.16
C GLU A 85 19.92 -9.89 35.57
N ASN A 86 20.24 -10.19 34.32
CA ASN A 86 21.48 -9.72 33.67
C ASN A 86 21.22 -8.94 32.38
N GLN A 87 21.19 -7.61 32.55
CA GLN A 87 21.46 -6.57 31.54
C GLN A 87 20.34 -6.27 30.54
N LYS A 88 19.52 -5.25 30.86
CA LYS A 88 18.88 -4.39 29.85
C LYS A 88 19.97 -3.69 29.02
N LYS A 89 20.46 -4.35 27.97
CA LYS A 89 21.27 -3.69 26.95
C LYS A 89 20.40 -2.68 26.23
N GLU A 90 20.92 -1.46 26.05
CA GLU A 90 20.32 -0.50 25.14
C GLU A 90 20.32 -1.11 23.74
N GLU A 91 19.15 -1.49 23.24
CA GLU A 91 19.02 -2.12 21.94
C GLU A 91 19.37 -1.11 20.84
N LYS A 92 20.53 -1.31 20.20
CA LYS A 92 21.06 -0.39 19.19
C LYS A 92 20.54 -0.71 17.79
N GLN A 93 20.12 -1.96 17.57
CA GLN A 93 19.72 -2.45 16.24
C GLN A 93 18.29 -2.99 16.27
N ARG A 94 17.42 -2.39 15.45
CA ARG A 94 15.99 -2.73 15.41
C ARG A 94 15.54 -3.10 14.00
N LEU A 95 14.67 -4.09 13.91
CA LEU A 95 14.06 -4.52 12.67
C LEU A 95 12.58 -4.15 12.65
N LEU A 96 12.19 -3.29 11.72
CA LEU A 96 10.79 -2.94 11.49
C LEU A 96 10.22 -3.81 10.35
N VAL A 97 9.36 -4.76 10.72
CA VAL A 97 8.68 -5.66 9.77
C VAL A 97 7.28 -5.14 9.48
N LEU A 98 7.06 -4.71 8.24
CA LEU A 98 5.79 -4.16 7.79
C LEU A 98 5.06 -5.18 6.93
N VAL A 99 3.91 -5.63 7.40
CA VAL A 99 3.06 -6.58 6.69
C VAL A 99 1.92 -5.83 6.02
N THR A 100 1.85 -5.92 4.69
CA THR A 100 0.83 -5.28 3.86
C THR A 100 0.37 -6.21 2.74
N SER A 101 -0.68 -5.80 2.00
CA SER A 101 -1.12 -6.51 0.81
C SER A 101 -0.43 -5.97 -0.44
N ASP A 102 -0.42 -6.75 -1.51
CA ASP A 102 -0.04 -6.29 -2.84
C ASP A 102 -1.22 -5.61 -3.57
N ARG A 103 -2.45 -5.95 -3.17
CA ARG A 103 -3.67 -5.44 -3.80
C ARG A 103 -4.10 -4.10 -3.19
N GLY A 104 -4.77 -3.29 -4.01
CA GLY A 104 -5.38 -2.03 -3.58
C GLY A 104 -6.84 -2.17 -3.16
N LEU A 105 -7.55 -1.03 -3.10
CA LEU A 105 -8.99 -0.95 -2.78
C LEU A 105 -9.36 -1.41 -1.36
N CYS A 106 -8.43 -1.32 -0.42
CA CYS A 106 -8.60 -1.68 1.00
C CYS A 106 -8.92 -0.47 1.91
N GLY A 107 -9.30 0.67 1.34
CA GLY A 107 -9.48 1.91 2.09
C GLY A 107 -8.17 2.44 2.69
N GLY A 108 -8.17 2.78 3.97
CA GLY A 108 -7.06 3.47 4.66
C GLY A 108 -6.01 2.58 5.33
N VAL A 109 -6.16 1.26 5.30
CA VAL A 109 -5.33 0.32 6.10
C VAL A 109 -3.83 0.43 5.78
N HIS A 110 -3.45 0.38 4.50
CA HIS A 110 -2.02 0.50 4.14
C HIS A 110 -1.47 1.91 4.42
N SER A 111 -2.32 2.93 4.34
CA SER A 111 -1.93 4.32 4.64
C SER A 111 -1.69 4.51 6.15
N SER A 112 -2.48 3.87 7.02
CA SER A 112 -2.26 3.94 8.47
C SER A 112 -0.97 3.23 8.87
N ILE A 113 -0.74 2.01 8.37
CA ILE A 113 0.50 1.25 8.62
C ILE A 113 1.72 2.07 8.17
N ALA A 114 1.68 2.63 6.97
CA ALA A 114 2.78 3.45 6.45
C ALA A 114 2.96 4.75 7.25
N ARG A 115 1.90 5.33 7.81
CA ARG A 115 1.99 6.54 8.65
C ARG A 115 2.65 6.21 9.99
N GLU A 116 2.22 5.13 10.63
CA GLU A 116 2.79 4.69 11.90
C GLU A 116 4.27 4.31 11.75
N ALA A 117 4.61 3.55 10.70
CA ALA A 117 6.00 3.23 10.37
C ALA A 117 6.87 4.49 10.20
N LYS A 118 6.35 5.54 9.55
CA LYS A 118 7.06 6.82 9.40
C LYS A 118 7.25 7.52 10.75
N LEU A 119 6.24 7.50 11.62
CA LEU A 119 6.36 8.09 12.96
C LEU A 119 7.41 7.35 13.79
N MET A 120 7.41 6.02 13.76
CA MET A 120 8.43 5.20 14.43
C MET A 120 9.84 5.52 13.91
N LEU A 121 10.01 5.65 12.60
CA LEU A 121 11.30 5.99 11.98
C LEU A 121 11.73 7.44 12.23
N ALA A 122 10.78 8.37 12.41
CA ALA A 122 11.05 9.78 12.69
C ALA A 122 11.37 10.04 14.17
N ASN A 123 10.73 9.29 15.07
CA ASN A 123 10.94 9.38 16.52
C ASN A 123 12.10 8.52 17.02
N ALA A 124 12.70 7.72 16.15
CA ALA A 124 13.88 6.93 16.49
C ALA A 124 15.07 7.85 16.80
N ASP A 125 15.77 7.54 17.91
CA ASP A 125 17.03 8.19 18.24
C ASP A 125 18.03 8.02 17.09
N LYS A 126 18.87 9.03 16.85
CA LYS A 126 19.86 9.03 15.76
C LYS A 126 20.86 7.87 15.84
N ASP A 127 21.05 7.32 17.04
CA ASP A 127 22.01 6.27 17.33
C ASP A 127 21.41 4.84 17.20
N LYS A 128 20.11 4.72 16.92
CA LYS A 128 19.46 3.43 16.68
C LYS A 128 19.40 3.14 15.17
N ASP A 129 20.07 2.07 14.75
CA ASP A 129 19.98 1.60 13.37
C ASP A 129 18.70 0.80 13.18
N ILE A 130 17.73 1.39 12.47
CA ILE A 130 16.46 0.75 12.14
C ILE A 130 16.46 0.33 10.69
N ARG A 131 16.38 -0.99 10.46
CA ARG A 131 16.24 -1.59 9.14
C ARG A 131 14.79 -1.99 8.89
N ILE A 132 14.35 -1.90 7.64
CA ILE A 132 12.97 -2.14 7.25
C ILE A 132 12.89 -3.42 6.42
N VAL A 133 12.00 -4.31 6.82
CA VAL A 133 11.58 -5.46 6.02
C VAL A 133 10.13 -5.25 5.61
N CYS A 134 9.88 -5.27 4.30
CA CYS A 134 8.54 -5.10 3.78
C CYS A 134 8.01 -6.42 3.24
N ILE A 135 6.90 -6.87 3.81
CA ILE A 135 6.08 -7.95 3.27
C ILE A 135 4.89 -7.27 2.57
N GLY A 136 4.86 -7.40 1.24
CA GLY A 136 3.88 -6.78 0.36
C GLY A 136 4.37 -5.49 -0.31
N ASP A 137 3.89 -5.25 -1.53
CA ASP A 137 4.34 -4.12 -2.36
C ASP A 137 3.85 -2.74 -1.86
N LYS A 138 2.78 -2.68 -1.06
CA LYS A 138 2.20 -1.39 -0.64
C LYS A 138 3.05 -0.67 0.40
N SER A 139 3.63 -1.38 1.37
CA SER A 139 4.58 -0.81 2.33
C SER A 139 5.85 -0.32 1.62
N ARG A 140 6.40 -1.13 0.71
CA ARG A 140 7.55 -0.76 -0.13
C ARG A 140 7.30 0.56 -0.86
N ASN A 141 6.22 0.65 -1.63
CA ASN A 141 5.91 1.85 -2.40
C ASN A 141 5.73 3.11 -1.54
N ALA A 142 5.17 2.96 -0.32
CA ALA A 142 4.91 4.08 0.57
C ALA A 142 6.17 4.65 1.25
N LEU A 143 7.18 3.80 1.46
CA LEU A 143 8.40 4.12 2.22
C LEU A 143 9.65 4.25 1.35
N GLN A 144 9.71 3.62 0.18
CA GLN A 144 10.89 3.62 -0.69
C GLN A 144 11.37 5.03 -1.07
N ARG A 145 10.45 5.98 -1.26
CA ARG A 145 10.79 7.37 -1.60
C ARG A 145 11.46 8.14 -0.47
N ILE A 146 11.16 7.79 0.79
CA ILE A 146 11.59 8.55 1.97
C ILE A 146 12.75 7.85 2.68
N HIS A 147 12.64 6.53 2.86
CA HIS A 147 13.58 5.72 3.64
C HIS A 147 14.21 4.57 2.82
N GLY A 148 14.35 4.74 1.50
CA GLY A 148 14.86 3.70 0.59
C GLY A 148 16.20 3.05 1.01
N LYS A 149 17.08 3.80 1.69
CA LYS A 149 18.39 3.30 2.16
C LYS A 149 18.30 2.35 3.36
N LYS A 150 17.18 2.36 4.10
CA LYS A 150 16.97 1.54 5.30
C LYS A 150 16.34 0.17 4.99
N PHE A 151 16.00 -0.11 3.73
CA PHE A 151 15.42 -1.39 3.34
C PHE A 151 16.47 -2.50 3.39
N LEU A 152 16.10 -3.61 4.03
CA LEU A 152 16.91 -4.82 4.11
C LEU A 152 16.36 -5.89 3.17
N LEU A 153 15.06 -6.15 3.25
CA LEU A 153 14.40 -7.18 2.46
C LEU A 153 12.99 -6.75 2.05
N THR A 154 12.55 -7.22 0.89
CA THR A 154 11.18 -7.05 0.40
C THR A 154 10.65 -8.38 -0.11
N GLY A 155 9.54 -8.87 0.44
CA GLY A 155 8.80 -10.03 -0.06
C GLY A 155 7.51 -9.59 -0.74
N ASN A 156 7.17 -10.18 -1.89
CA ASN A 156 5.93 -9.91 -2.62
C ASN A 156 5.09 -11.19 -2.77
N ASP A 157 3.82 -11.04 -3.15
CA ASP A 157 2.88 -12.12 -3.48
C ASP A 157 2.43 -13.04 -2.32
N ILE A 158 2.79 -12.70 -1.08
CA ILE A 158 2.43 -13.45 0.15
C ILE A 158 0.92 -13.30 0.50
N GLY A 159 0.18 -12.41 -0.19
CA GLY A 159 -1.25 -12.12 0.06
C GLY A 159 -2.24 -12.63 -0.99
N ARG A 160 -1.82 -13.43 -1.98
CA ARG A 160 -2.74 -13.97 -3.02
C ARG A 160 -3.51 -15.20 -2.56
N ALA A 161 -2.79 -16.13 -1.94
CA ALA A 161 -3.32 -17.31 -1.27
C ALA A 161 -3.37 -17.04 0.25
N PRO A 162 -4.18 -17.79 1.03
CA PRO A 162 -4.07 -17.73 2.49
C PRO A 162 -2.63 -18.07 2.90
N PRO A 163 -1.99 -17.22 3.73
CA PRO A 163 -0.59 -17.40 4.09
C PRO A 163 -0.42 -18.69 4.89
N SER A 164 0.60 -19.47 4.51
CA SER A 164 0.95 -20.72 5.17
C SER A 164 2.18 -20.56 6.06
N PHE A 165 2.42 -21.53 6.94
CA PHE A 165 3.66 -21.58 7.72
C PHE A 165 4.91 -21.65 6.83
N GLY A 166 4.82 -22.24 5.64
CA GLY A 166 5.93 -22.28 4.68
C GLY A 166 6.33 -20.88 4.24
N ASP A 167 5.35 -20.03 3.91
CA ASP A 167 5.59 -18.64 3.48
C ASP A 167 6.25 -17.83 4.60
N ALA A 168 5.77 -17.99 5.84
CA ALA A 168 6.36 -17.36 7.02
C ALA A 168 7.80 -17.85 7.27
N SER A 169 8.05 -19.15 7.10
CA SER A 169 9.38 -19.75 7.30
C SER A 169 10.39 -19.26 6.26
N ILE A 170 9.96 -19.09 5.00
CA ILE A 170 10.80 -18.52 3.93
C ILE A 170 11.15 -17.06 4.26
N ALA A 171 10.16 -16.26 4.69
CA ALA A 171 10.40 -14.88 5.09
C ALA A 171 11.36 -14.79 6.30
N ALA A 172 11.15 -15.62 7.32
CA ALA A 172 12.03 -15.66 8.49
C ALA A 172 13.46 -16.07 8.12
N LYS A 173 13.62 -17.11 7.30
CA LYS A 173 14.93 -17.55 6.82
C LYS A 173 15.63 -16.46 6.01
N ALA A 174 14.91 -15.75 5.14
CA ALA A 174 15.47 -14.66 4.36
C ALA A 174 15.90 -13.47 5.24
N ILE A 175 15.21 -13.22 6.36
CA ILE A 175 15.62 -12.23 7.35
C ILE A 175 16.89 -12.68 8.07
N LEU A 176 16.97 -13.94 8.51
CA LEU A 176 18.16 -14.46 9.18
C LEU A 176 19.40 -14.49 8.26
N GLU A 177 19.22 -14.83 6.99
CA GLU A 177 20.30 -14.84 5.99
C GLU A 177 20.75 -13.44 5.55
N SER A 178 20.02 -12.39 5.92
CA SER A 178 20.36 -11.00 5.56
C SER A 178 21.62 -10.47 6.27
N GLY A 179 22.11 -11.18 7.30
CA GLY A 179 23.34 -10.84 8.03
C GLY A 179 23.24 -9.58 8.89
N PHE A 180 22.02 -9.11 9.18
CA PHE A 180 21.77 -8.03 10.13
C PHE A 180 21.39 -8.62 11.48
N ASP A 181 22.23 -8.40 12.49
CA ASP A 181 21.87 -8.68 13.88
C ASP A 181 20.83 -7.64 14.34
N PHE A 182 19.73 -8.11 14.91
CA PHE A 182 18.68 -7.27 15.45
C PHE A 182 18.32 -7.77 16.84
N GLU A 183 18.08 -6.83 17.76
CA GLU A 183 17.73 -7.12 19.15
C GLU A 183 16.21 -7.04 19.35
N GLU A 184 15.52 -6.16 18.60
CA GLU A 184 14.07 -5.98 18.67
C GLU A 184 13.41 -6.07 17.28
N VAL A 185 12.31 -6.82 17.19
CA VAL A 185 11.46 -6.91 16.00
C VAL A 185 10.11 -6.24 16.26
N ILE A 186 9.81 -5.16 15.54
CA ILE A 186 8.51 -4.49 15.59
C ILE A 186 7.69 -4.95 14.39
N LEU A 187 6.57 -5.63 14.67
CA LEU A 187 5.63 -6.14 13.67
C LEU A 187 4.43 -5.19 13.57
N ASN A 188 4.23 -4.60 12.39
CA ASN A 188 3.06 -3.76 12.10
C ASN A 188 2.27 -4.35 10.93
N SER A 189 1.02 -4.76 11.19
CA SER A 189 0.15 -5.53 10.29
C SER A 189 -1.30 -5.09 10.34
#